data_AF-A0A7C3HPL6-F1
#
_entry.id   AF-A0A7C3HPL6-F1
#
_cell.length_a   1.000
_cell.length_b   1.000
_cell.length_c   1.000
_cell.angle_alpha   90.00
_cell.angle_beta   90.00
_cell.angle_gamma   90.00
#
_symmetry.space_group_name_H-M   'P 1'
#
loop_
_entity.id
_entity.type
_entity.pdbx_description
1 polymer ?
#
loop_
_entity_poly.entity_id
_entity_poly.type
_entity_poly.pdbx_seq_one_letter_code
_entity_poly.pdbx_strand_id
1 'polypeptide(L)'
;REWRMFSRETQQLTRIAILAGMAVLLPLLGTGSDSGEWWTPFLLPTILGGLAASTLGTILIPVERQAFWFLKVAPGGIRKVMLAKGVLAWLVGAVVLVASNGAMAVRQTVDTTVLLVLLVGGVFLAGALASLGLGVGAFFARFDWEHPKRILKAPGSLVYMLGTALVVGLALGLPALSTLFLNSTTELFVASLFAVTSAVLAVVSFPAVLGLAVARLEKLEWTF
;
A
#
# COMPACT_ATOMS: atom_id res chain seq x y z
N ARG A 1 -10.13 18.89 -7.21
CA ARG A 1 -8.94 19.29 -8.02
C ARG A 1 -8.01 18.11 -8.26
N GLU A 2 -7.64 17.37 -7.23
CA GLU A 2 -6.76 16.18 -7.33
C GLU A 2 -7.26 15.12 -8.32
N TRP A 3 -8.56 14.85 -8.34
CA TRP A 3 -9.17 13.92 -9.32
C TRP A 3 -8.91 14.29 -10.79
N ARG A 4 -8.92 15.58 -11.13
CA ARG A 4 -8.63 16.06 -12.50
C ARG A 4 -7.15 16.00 -12.84
N MET A 5 -6.27 16.01 -11.83
CA MET A 5 -4.83 15.83 -12.03
C MET A 5 -4.53 14.35 -12.29
N PHE A 6 -5.18 13.46 -11.55
CA PHE A 6 -5.10 12.01 -11.77
C PHE A 6 -5.52 11.59 -13.18
N SER A 7 -6.62 12.13 -13.70
CA SER A 7 -7.12 11.76 -15.03
C SER A 7 -6.18 12.16 -16.18
N ARG A 8 -5.19 13.03 -15.94
CA ARG A 8 -4.20 13.43 -16.96
C ARG A 8 -3.07 12.42 -17.11
N GLU A 9 -2.81 11.60 -16.10
CA GLU A 9 -1.77 10.57 -16.12
C GLU A 9 -2.36 9.16 -16.26
N THR A 10 -2.91 8.93 -17.44
CA THR A 10 -3.57 7.67 -17.80
C THR A 10 -2.68 6.46 -17.59
N GLN A 11 -1.39 6.53 -17.91
CA GLN A 11 -0.48 5.38 -17.79
C GLN A 11 -0.33 4.84 -16.36
N GLN A 12 -0.29 5.73 -15.36
CA GLN A 12 -0.15 5.33 -13.96
C GLN A 12 -1.47 4.82 -13.41
N LEU A 13 -2.58 5.48 -13.76
CA LEU A 13 -3.92 4.98 -13.47
C LEU A 13 -4.16 3.60 -14.06
N THR A 14 -3.74 3.36 -15.31
CA THR A 14 -3.85 2.05 -15.94
C THR A 14 -3.08 0.99 -15.16
N ARG A 15 -1.89 1.28 -14.64
CA ARG A 15 -1.14 0.31 -13.81
C ARG A 15 -1.85 -0.03 -12.51
N ILE A 16 -2.37 0.98 -11.81
CA ILE A 16 -3.11 0.78 -10.56
C ILE A 16 -4.41 0.03 -10.83
N ALA A 17 -5.12 0.38 -11.91
CA ALA A 17 -6.34 -0.29 -12.33
C ALA A 17 -6.08 -1.75 -12.74
N ILE A 18 -4.97 -2.03 -13.43
CA ILE A 18 -4.55 -3.41 -13.75
C ILE A 18 -4.23 -4.17 -12.47
N LEU A 19 -3.45 -3.60 -11.53
CA LEU A 19 -3.12 -4.25 -10.26
C LEU A 19 -4.38 -4.52 -9.42
N ALA A 20 -5.28 -3.55 -9.32
CA ALA A 20 -6.55 -3.70 -8.61
C ALA A 20 -7.46 -4.72 -9.29
N GLY A 21 -7.57 -4.66 -10.62
CA GLY A 21 -8.32 -5.62 -11.42
C GLY A 21 -7.77 -7.03 -11.26
N MET A 22 -6.46 -7.22 -11.32
CA MET A 22 -5.81 -8.51 -11.07
C MET A 22 -6.05 -8.98 -9.62
N ALA A 23 -5.94 -8.09 -8.63
CA ALA A 23 -6.18 -8.42 -7.23
C ALA A 23 -7.60 -8.95 -7.00
N VAL A 24 -8.61 -8.40 -7.69
CA VAL A 24 -10.01 -8.80 -7.54
C VAL A 24 -10.39 -9.98 -8.43
N LEU A 25 -9.92 -10.01 -9.68
CA LEU A 25 -10.31 -11.02 -10.67
C LEU A 25 -9.55 -12.34 -10.50
N LEU A 26 -8.27 -12.32 -10.13
CA LEU A 26 -7.50 -13.57 -9.97
C LEU A 26 -8.11 -14.52 -8.94
N PRO A 27 -8.55 -14.05 -7.75
CA PRO A 27 -9.28 -14.89 -6.81
C PRO A 27 -10.54 -15.56 -7.40
N LEU A 28 -11.23 -14.86 -8.30
CA LEU A 28 -12.44 -15.35 -8.94
C LEU A 28 -12.17 -16.36 -10.07
N LEU A 29 -10.98 -16.30 -10.68
CA LEU A 29 -10.58 -17.16 -11.79
C LEU A 29 -9.81 -18.41 -11.35
N GLY A 30 -9.14 -18.39 -10.19
CA GLY A 30 -8.36 -19.53 -9.72
C GLY A 30 -9.22 -20.77 -9.46
N THR A 31 -8.72 -21.97 -9.74
CA THR A 31 -9.25 -23.18 -9.09
C THR A 31 -8.80 -23.12 -7.64
N GLY A 32 -9.68 -23.40 -6.67
CA GLY A 32 -9.34 -23.35 -5.24
C GLY A 32 -8.00 -24.05 -5.01
N SER A 33 -7.10 -23.40 -4.28
CA SER A 33 -5.80 -24.01 -3.98
C SER A 33 -6.06 -25.28 -3.16
N ASP A 34 -5.66 -26.44 -3.68
CA ASP A 34 -5.63 -27.71 -2.94
C ASP A 34 -4.54 -27.73 -1.86
N SER A 35 -3.77 -26.64 -1.70
CA SER A 35 -2.91 -26.50 -0.52
C SER A 35 -3.84 -26.38 0.68
N GLY A 36 -3.85 -27.42 1.52
CA GLY A 36 -4.83 -27.64 2.60
C GLY A 36 -4.86 -26.60 3.72
N GLU A 37 -4.25 -25.43 3.50
CA GLU A 37 -4.23 -24.30 4.41
C GLU A 37 -5.20 -23.21 3.93
N TRP A 38 -6.18 -22.89 4.77
CA TRP A 38 -7.27 -21.94 4.50
C TRP A 38 -6.83 -20.50 4.17
N TRP A 39 -5.61 -20.09 4.57
CA TRP A 39 -5.11 -18.72 4.43
C TRP A 39 -4.35 -18.47 3.12
N THR A 40 -3.83 -19.52 2.49
CA THR A 40 -3.08 -19.44 1.22
C THR A 40 -3.81 -18.73 0.08
N PRO A 41 -5.15 -18.87 -0.09
CA PRO A 41 -5.87 -18.18 -1.16
C PRO A 41 -5.88 -16.65 -0.97
N PHE A 42 -5.75 -16.17 0.27
CA PHE A 42 -5.80 -14.74 0.58
C PHE A 42 -4.45 -14.03 0.36
N LEU A 43 -3.34 -14.76 0.24
CA LEU A 43 -2.01 -14.17 0.12
C LEU A 43 -1.87 -13.31 -1.13
N LEU A 44 -2.13 -13.89 -2.30
CA LEU A 44 -1.93 -13.23 -3.58
C LEU A 44 -2.80 -11.97 -3.73
N PRO A 45 -4.13 -12.01 -3.47
CA PRO A 45 -4.95 -10.79 -3.46
C PRO A 45 -4.51 -9.75 -2.43
N THR A 46 -4.02 -10.17 -1.27
CA THR A 46 -3.47 -9.25 -0.25
C THR A 46 -2.19 -8.57 -0.71
N ILE A 47 -1.27 -9.31 -1.35
CA ILE A 47 -0.04 -8.75 -1.90
C ILE A 47 -0.36 -7.77 -3.03
N LEU A 48 -1.20 -8.15 -3.99
CA LEU A 48 -1.54 -7.28 -5.11
C LEU A 48 -2.30 -6.02 -4.68
N GLY A 49 -3.25 -6.14 -3.74
CA GLY A 49 -3.96 -4.98 -3.19
C GLY A 49 -3.03 -4.05 -2.41
N GLY A 50 -2.11 -4.61 -1.62
CA GLY A 50 -1.08 -3.84 -0.92
C GLY A 50 -0.13 -3.10 -1.88
N LEU A 51 0.27 -3.75 -2.98
CA LEU A 51 1.09 -3.12 -4.02
C LEU A 51 0.33 -1.98 -4.72
N ALA A 52 -0.98 -2.11 -4.95
CA ALA A 52 -1.79 -1.01 -5.50
C ALA A 52 -1.77 0.22 -4.56
N ALA A 53 -1.90 0.00 -3.24
CA ALA A 53 -1.80 1.08 -2.25
C ALA A 53 -0.43 1.77 -2.25
N SER A 54 0.64 0.98 -2.27
CA SER A 54 2.01 1.49 -2.23
C SER A 54 2.40 2.23 -3.51
N THR A 55 2.06 1.67 -4.68
CA THR A 55 2.32 2.30 -5.98
C THR A 55 1.63 3.66 -6.08
N LEU A 56 0.37 3.75 -5.66
CA LEU A 56 -0.34 5.02 -5.58
C LEU A 56 0.41 6.01 -4.68
N GLY A 57 0.84 5.58 -3.49
CA GLY A 57 1.63 6.39 -2.57
C GLY A 57 2.90 6.98 -3.21
N THR A 58 3.67 6.18 -3.95
CA THR A 58 4.92 6.63 -4.59
C THR A 58 4.76 7.74 -5.62
N ILE A 59 3.55 7.88 -6.17
CA ILE A 59 3.27 8.73 -7.31
C ILE A 59 2.66 10.08 -6.88
N LEU A 60 1.92 10.08 -5.77
CA LEU A 60 1.09 11.21 -5.35
C LEU A 60 1.83 12.55 -5.17
N ILE A 61 3.10 12.50 -4.78
CA ILE A 61 3.94 13.70 -4.57
C ILE A 61 4.60 14.13 -5.89
N PRO A 62 5.38 13.29 -6.57
CA PRO A 62 6.12 13.73 -7.76
C PRO A 62 5.23 14.08 -8.97
N VAL A 63 3.97 13.61 -9.04
CA VAL A 63 3.00 14.02 -10.08
C VAL A 63 2.75 15.53 -10.07
N GLU A 64 2.92 16.21 -8.93
CA GLU A 64 2.71 17.66 -8.87
C GLU A 64 3.76 18.46 -9.63
N ARG A 65 4.93 17.87 -9.94
CA ARG A 65 6.02 18.51 -10.70
C ARG A 65 6.30 19.92 -10.16
N GLN A 66 6.28 20.94 -11.04
CA GLN A 66 6.50 22.34 -10.70
C GLN A 66 5.41 22.93 -9.78
N ALA A 67 4.20 22.35 -9.76
CA ALA A 67 3.13 22.82 -8.88
C ALA A 67 3.43 22.58 -7.39
N PHE A 68 4.34 21.64 -7.09
CA PHE A 68 4.80 21.38 -5.74
C PHE A 68 5.45 22.62 -5.08
N TRP A 69 6.16 23.44 -5.85
CA TRP A 69 6.79 24.66 -5.31
C TRP A 69 5.77 25.69 -4.84
N PHE A 70 4.65 25.83 -5.57
CA PHE A 70 3.53 26.67 -5.11
C PHE A 70 2.86 26.11 -3.85
N LEU A 71 2.77 24.78 -3.73
CA LEU A 71 2.26 24.12 -2.52
C LEU A 71 3.17 24.32 -1.31
N LYS A 72 4.50 24.39 -1.51
CA LYS A 72 5.46 24.66 -0.45
C LYS A 72 5.30 26.07 0.14
N VAL A 73 4.98 27.07 -0.69
CA VAL A 73 4.79 28.47 -0.26
C VAL A 73 3.37 28.72 0.28
N ALA A 74 2.42 27.81 0.02
CA ALA A 74 1.05 27.97 0.46
C ALA A 74 0.91 27.91 2.00
N PRO A 75 -0.01 28.70 2.60
CA PRO A 75 -0.20 28.78 4.07
C PRO A 75 -0.74 27.48 4.71
N GLY A 76 -0.99 26.42 3.93
CA GLY A 76 -1.51 25.14 4.41
C GLY A 76 -0.48 24.23 5.09
N GLY A 77 0.81 24.46 4.86
CA GLY A 77 1.91 23.63 5.37
C GLY A 77 2.00 22.26 4.68
N ILE A 78 3.23 21.83 4.36
CA ILE A 78 3.51 20.55 3.66
C ILE A 78 2.90 19.36 4.41
N ARG A 79 2.89 19.40 5.74
CA ARG A 79 2.31 18.35 6.59
C ARG A 79 0.85 18.03 6.27
N LYS A 80 0.00 19.05 6.03
CA LYS A 80 -1.42 18.83 5.72
C LYS A 80 -1.59 18.19 4.35
N VAL A 81 -0.80 18.62 3.36
CA VAL A 81 -0.79 18.04 2.01
C VAL A 81 -0.35 16.58 2.05
N MET A 82 0.73 16.29 2.79
CA MET A 82 1.23 14.94 2.99
C MET A 82 0.21 14.02 3.66
N LEU A 83 -0.49 14.50 4.69
CA LEU A 83 -1.53 13.74 5.37
C LEU A 83 -2.70 13.47 4.43
N ALA A 84 -3.19 14.47 3.70
CA ALA A 84 -4.28 14.32 2.76
C ALA A 84 -3.97 13.27 1.67
N LYS A 85 -2.76 13.35 1.08
CA LYS A 85 -2.29 12.36 0.10
C LYS A 85 -2.12 10.97 0.71
N GLY A 86 -1.60 10.88 1.92
CA GLY A 86 -1.44 9.61 2.63
C GLY A 86 -2.78 8.94 2.92
N VAL A 87 -3.76 9.70 3.38
CA VAL A 87 -5.13 9.22 3.61
C VAL A 87 -5.79 8.79 2.29
N LEU A 88 -5.58 9.55 1.20
CA LEU A 88 -6.10 9.17 -0.12
C LEU A 88 -5.50 7.83 -0.59
N ALA A 89 -4.17 7.67 -0.51
CA ALA A 89 -3.51 6.40 -0.88
C ALA A 89 -4.01 5.24 -0.02
N TRP A 90 -4.15 5.47 1.28
CA TRP A 90 -4.68 4.48 2.21
C TRP A 90 -6.11 4.07 1.88
N LEU A 91 -7.02 5.03 1.65
CA LEU A 91 -8.42 4.74 1.32
C LEU A 91 -8.56 3.93 0.04
N VAL A 92 -7.85 4.33 -1.02
CA VAL A 92 -7.89 3.57 -2.28
C VAL A 92 -7.32 2.17 -2.09
N GLY A 93 -6.19 2.05 -1.38
CA GLY A 93 -5.59 0.76 -1.05
C GLY A 93 -6.51 -0.14 -0.22
N ALA A 94 -7.17 0.42 0.78
CA ALA A 94 -8.12 -0.28 1.64
C ALA A 94 -9.32 -0.79 0.84
N VAL A 95 -9.89 0.02 -0.06
CA VAL A 95 -10.98 -0.39 -0.95
C VAL A 95 -10.55 -1.57 -1.83
N VAL A 96 -9.36 -1.50 -2.45
CA VAL A 96 -8.85 -2.59 -3.29
C VAL A 96 -8.64 -3.87 -2.48
N LEU A 97 -8.08 -3.77 -1.27
CA LEU A 97 -7.84 -4.92 -0.41
C LEU A 97 -9.12 -5.55 0.14
N VAL A 98 -10.09 -4.73 0.53
CA VAL A 98 -11.40 -5.22 0.98
C VAL A 98 -12.12 -5.91 -0.19
N ALA A 99 -12.07 -5.32 -1.39
CA ALA A 99 -12.67 -5.92 -2.58
C ALA A 99 -11.98 -7.24 -2.98
N SER A 100 -10.64 -7.30 -2.96
CA SER A 100 -9.90 -8.50 -3.36
C SER A 100 -10.07 -9.66 -2.38
N ASN A 101 -9.94 -9.38 -1.08
CA ASN A 101 -10.12 -10.40 -0.04
C ASN A 101 -11.60 -10.77 0.13
N GLY A 102 -12.53 -9.82 -0.04
CA GLY A 102 -13.97 -10.10 -0.08
C GLY A 102 -14.35 -11.00 -1.25
N ALA A 103 -13.81 -10.76 -2.44
CA ALA A 103 -14.03 -11.62 -3.60
C ALA A 103 -13.52 -13.06 -3.37
N MET A 104 -12.36 -13.21 -2.70
CA MET A 104 -11.86 -14.53 -2.31
C MET A 104 -12.76 -15.21 -1.27
N ALA A 105 -13.28 -14.45 -0.31
CA ALA A 105 -14.14 -14.96 0.75
C ALA A 105 -15.48 -15.49 0.25
N VAL A 106 -16.03 -14.98 -0.86
CA VAL A 106 -17.25 -15.54 -1.48
C VAL A 106 -17.03 -17.00 -1.93
N ARG A 107 -15.79 -17.39 -2.21
CA ARG A 107 -15.44 -18.74 -2.70
C ARG A 107 -15.00 -19.69 -1.60
N GLN A 108 -14.48 -19.16 -0.51
CA GLN A 108 -13.94 -19.93 0.60
C GLN A 108 -14.98 -20.01 1.73
N THR A 109 -15.20 -21.19 2.31
CA THR A 109 -16.05 -21.35 3.50
C THR A 109 -15.29 -20.96 4.76
N VAL A 110 -14.86 -19.70 4.84
CA VAL A 110 -14.18 -19.15 6.03
C VAL A 110 -15.21 -18.66 7.03
N ASP A 111 -14.94 -18.85 8.31
CA ASP A 111 -15.76 -18.26 9.37
C ASP A 111 -15.85 -16.72 9.21
N THR A 112 -17.02 -16.17 9.48
CA THR A 112 -17.29 -14.73 9.29
C THR A 112 -16.40 -13.89 10.20
N THR A 113 -16.09 -14.37 11.40
CA THR A 113 -15.21 -13.67 12.35
C THR A 113 -13.79 -13.59 11.81
N VAL A 114 -13.27 -14.71 11.30
CA VAL A 114 -11.92 -14.79 10.70
C VAL A 114 -11.82 -13.85 9.50
N LEU A 115 -12.86 -13.82 8.65
CA LEU A 115 -12.93 -12.92 7.51
C LEU A 115 -12.87 -11.44 7.94
N LEU A 116 -13.68 -11.03 8.92
CA LEU A 116 -13.68 -9.65 9.40
C LEU A 116 -12.30 -9.24 9.94
N VAL A 117 -11.63 -10.13 10.67
CA VAL A 117 -10.28 -9.88 11.19
C VAL A 117 -9.27 -9.73 10.03
N LEU A 118 -9.34 -10.57 9.01
CA LEU A 118 -8.50 -10.44 7.81
C LEU A 118 -8.74 -9.13 7.07
N LEU A 119 -10.00 -8.71 6.91
CA LEU A 119 -10.34 -7.44 6.25
C LEU A 119 -9.79 -6.25 7.03
N VAL A 120 -9.95 -6.24 8.36
CA VAL A 120 -9.38 -5.20 9.23
C VAL A 120 -7.86 -5.17 9.12
N GLY A 121 -7.20 -6.34 9.17
CA GLY A 121 -5.75 -6.45 8.96
C GLY A 121 -5.31 -5.91 7.60
N GLY A 122 -6.05 -6.23 6.54
CA GLY A 122 -5.80 -5.70 5.19
C GLY A 122 -5.90 -4.18 5.12
N VAL A 123 -6.89 -3.57 5.78
CA VAL A 123 -7.01 -2.10 5.86
C VAL A 123 -5.79 -1.47 6.52
N PHE A 124 -5.27 -2.06 7.60
CA PHE A 124 -4.04 -1.58 8.22
C PHE A 124 -2.81 -1.79 7.34
N LEU A 125 -2.68 -2.96 6.70
CA LEU A 125 -1.59 -3.24 5.77
C LEU A 125 -1.57 -2.23 4.61
N ALA A 126 -2.75 -1.84 4.10
CA ALA A 126 -2.89 -0.78 3.12
C ALA A 126 -2.25 0.53 3.62
N GLY A 127 -2.46 0.87 4.89
CA GLY A 127 -1.92 2.08 5.52
C GLY A 127 -0.40 2.03 5.65
N ALA A 128 0.15 0.88 6.05
CA ALA A 128 1.59 0.66 6.14
C ALA A 128 2.28 0.76 4.77
N LEU A 129 1.67 0.17 3.73
CA LEU A 129 2.22 0.18 2.38
C LEU A 129 2.03 1.53 1.68
N ALA A 130 0.90 2.20 1.90
CA ALA A 130 0.65 3.55 1.41
C ALA A 130 1.63 4.55 2.03
N SER A 131 1.89 4.47 3.34
CA SER A 131 2.86 5.34 4.02
C SER A 131 4.26 5.14 3.44
N LEU A 132 4.70 3.88 3.28
CA LEU A 132 5.99 3.54 2.69
C LEU A 132 6.13 4.09 1.27
N GLY A 133 5.12 3.87 0.43
CA GLY A 133 5.10 4.37 -0.93
C GLY A 133 5.22 5.90 -0.96
N LEU A 134 4.42 6.57 -0.14
CA LEU A 134 4.44 8.03 0.00
C LEU A 134 5.78 8.56 0.53
N GLY A 135 6.41 7.85 1.46
CA GLY A 135 7.77 8.14 1.93
C GLY A 135 8.80 8.06 0.80
N VAL A 136 8.82 6.96 0.06
CA VAL A 136 9.71 6.82 -1.10
C VAL A 136 9.45 7.93 -2.11
N GLY A 137 8.18 8.21 -2.40
CA GLY A 137 7.75 9.29 -3.27
C GLY A 137 8.28 10.65 -2.83
N ALA A 138 8.34 10.92 -1.52
CA ALA A 138 8.90 12.16 -0.99
C ALA A 138 10.44 12.22 -1.06
N PHE A 139 11.11 11.14 -0.67
CA PHE A 139 12.58 11.11 -0.57
C PHE A 139 13.29 11.03 -1.92
N PHE A 140 12.71 10.27 -2.84
CA PHE A 140 13.30 9.95 -4.13
C PHE A 140 12.52 10.55 -5.31
N ALA A 141 11.59 11.48 -5.04
CA ALA A 141 10.94 12.26 -6.08
C ALA A 141 11.97 12.88 -7.01
N ARG A 142 11.70 12.74 -8.30
CA ARG A 142 12.26 13.55 -9.35
C ARG A 142 11.14 14.45 -9.84
N PHE A 143 11.28 15.79 -9.74
CA PHE A 143 10.20 16.74 -10.11
C PHE A 143 10.32 17.24 -11.56
N ASP A 144 11.51 17.10 -12.16
CA ASP A 144 11.90 17.43 -13.55
C ASP A 144 11.64 16.29 -14.53
N TRP A 145 10.73 15.37 -14.21
CA TRP A 145 10.56 14.16 -14.99
C TRP A 145 9.73 14.38 -16.27
N GLU A 146 10.25 13.92 -17.41
CA GLU A 146 9.54 13.97 -18.71
C GLU A 146 8.65 12.74 -18.92
N HIS A 147 9.14 11.57 -18.48
CA HIS A 147 8.45 10.29 -18.62
C HIS A 147 8.07 9.70 -17.25
N PRO A 148 6.86 9.12 -17.11
CA PRO A 148 6.35 8.61 -15.83
C PRO A 148 7.16 7.43 -15.28
N LYS A 149 7.96 6.76 -16.13
CA LYS A 149 8.92 5.72 -15.71
C LYS A 149 10.11 6.29 -14.93
N ARG A 150 10.39 7.60 -15.02
CA ARG A 150 11.52 8.29 -14.37
C ARG A 150 11.08 9.18 -13.19
N ILE A 151 9.88 8.94 -12.67
CA ILE A 151 9.27 9.74 -11.60
C ILE A 151 10.01 9.60 -10.25
N LEU A 152 10.68 8.45 -10.06
CA LEU A 152 11.58 8.18 -8.95
C LEU A 152 13.02 8.15 -9.44
N LYS A 153 13.94 8.62 -8.60
CA LYS A 153 15.39 8.40 -8.80
C LYS A 153 15.72 6.90 -8.69
N ALA A 154 16.73 6.44 -9.41
CA ALA A 154 17.16 5.03 -9.45
C ALA A 154 17.31 4.33 -8.08
N PRO A 155 17.91 4.93 -7.03
CA PRO A 155 17.97 4.28 -5.72
C PRO A 155 16.58 4.13 -5.07
N GLY A 156 15.63 5.00 -5.42
CA GLY A 156 14.28 4.97 -4.87
C GLY A 156 13.49 3.72 -5.22
N SER A 157 13.66 3.17 -6.43
CA SER A 157 13.00 1.92 -6.82
C SER A 157 13.52 0.71 -6.03
N LEU A 158 14.83 0.69 -5.71
CA LEU A 158 15.42 -0.36 -4.89
C LEU A 158 14.93 -0.27 -3.45
N VAL A 159 14.93 0.93 -2.87
CA VAL A 159 14.41 1.16 -1.50
C VAL A 159 12.92 0.81 -1.42
N TYR A 160 12.14 1.16 -2.44
CA TYR A 160 10.74 0.77 -2.55
C TYR A 160 10.55 -0.74 -2.57
N MET A 161 11.30 -1.45 -3.42
CA MET A 161 11.18 -2.90 -3.55
C MET A 161 11.56 -3.61 -2.24
N LEU A 162 12.68 -3.22 -1.63
CA LEU A 162 13.12 -3.82 -0.36
C LEU A 162 12.15 -3.47 0.78
N GLY A 163 11.69 -2.23 0.83
CA GLY A 163 10.75 -1.77 1.87
C GLY A 163 9.39 -2.46 1.77
N THR A 164 8.83 -2.56 0.56
CA THR A 164 7.58 -3.30 0.33
C THR A 164 7.73 -4.79 0.64
N ALA A 165 8.83 -5.41 0.20
CA ALA A 165 9.12 -6.81 0.54
C ALA A 165 9.26 -7.03 2.05
N LEU A 166 9.92 -6.11 2.77
CA LEU A 166 10.03 -6.16 4.23
C LEU A 166 8.65 -6.05 4.91
N VAL A 167 7.83 -5.07 4.54
CA VAL A 167 6.51 -4.85 5.14
C VAL A 167 5.59 -6.04 4.87
N VAL A 168 5.53 -6.52 3.63
CA VAL A 168 4.74 -7.70 3.25
C VAL A 168 5.26 -8.96 3.94
N GLY A 169 6.59 -9.14 3.96
CA GLY A 169 7.24 -10.28 4.60
C GLY A 169 7.00 -10.32 6.11
N LEU A 170 7.00 -9.17 6.80
CA LEU A 170 6.65 -9.10 8.22
C LEU A 170 5.16 -9.33 8.45
N ALA A 171 4.30 -8.72 7.64
CA ALA A 171 2.85 -8.82 7.81
C ALA A 171 2.34 -10.25 7.58
N LEU A 172 2.81 -10.92 6.52
CA LEU A 172 2.36 -12.26 6.13
C LEU A 172 3.26 -13.39 6.65
N GLY A 173 4.57 -13.13 6.79
CA GLY A 173 5.54 -14.14 7.22
C GLY A 173 5.42 -14.48 8.70
N LEU A 174 5.08 -13.53 9.57
CA LEU A 174 4.86 -13.84 11.00
C LEU A 174 3.67 -14.80 11.21
N PRO A 175 2.48 -14.56 10.61
CA PRO A 175 1.39 -15.53 10.57
C PRO A 175 1.79 -16.90 10.00
N ALA A 176 2.50 -16.92 8.86
CA ALA A 176 2.93 -18.17 8.22
C ALA A 176 3.97 -18.95 9.06
N LEU A 177 4.88 -18.25 9.77
CA LEU A 177 5.79 -18.91 10.71
C LEU A 177 5.02 -19.47 11.91
N SER A 178 3.98 -18.78 12.39
CA SER A 178 3.16 -19.29 13.49
C SER A 178 2.47 -20.61 13.16
N THR A 179 2.01 -20.82 11.92
CA THR A 179 1.39 -22.09 11.51
C THR A 179 2.41 -23.22 11.46
N LEU A 180 3.62 -22.95 10.95
CA LEU A 180 4.71 -23.93 10.86
C LEU A 180 5.24 -24.38 12.22
N PHE A 181 5.38 -23.48 13.20
CA PHE A 181 6.02 -23.80 14.49
C PHE A 181 5.05 -24.25 15.57
N LEU A 182 3.78 -23.84 15.53
CA LEU A 182 2.86 -24.07 16.65
C LEU A 182 1.89 -25.25 16.45
N ASN A 183 1.85 -25.90 15.27
CA ASN A 183 1.09 -27.14 14.91
C ASN A 183 -0.41 -27.22 15.28
N SER A 184 -0.94 -26.30 16.09
CA SER A 184 -2.29 -26.25 16.68
C SER A 184 -2.76 -24.79 16.75
N THR A 185 -2.45 -24.00 15.73
CA THR A 185 -2.96 -22.63 15.64
C THR A 185 -4.36 -22.65 15.06
N THR A 186 -5.31 -22.05 15.78
CA THR A 186 -6.66 -21.84 15.28
C THR A 186 -6.62 -20.78 14.18
N GLU A 187 -7.54 -20.86 13.21
CA GLU A 187 -7.63 -19.90 12.09
C GLU A 187 -7.73 -18.45 12.59
N LEU A 188 -8.51 -18.24 13.66
CA LEU A 188 -8.67 -16.95 14.31
C LEU A 188 -7.36 -16.41 14.92
N PHE A 189 -6.50 -17.28 15.45
CA PHE A 189 -5.21 -16.86 15.99
C PHE A 189 -4.30 -16.33 14.88
N VAL A 190 -4.21 -17.03 13.75
CA VAL A 190 -3.39 -16.61 12.61
C VAL A 190 -3.93 -15.31 12.00
N ALA A 191 -5.25 -15.19 11.83
CA ALA A 191 -5.88 -13.97 11.34
C ALA A 191 -5.65 -12.79 12.28
N SER A 192 -5.78 -12.99 13.60
CA SER A 192 -5.55 -11.93 14.59
C SER A 192 -4.09 -11.52 14.64
N LEU A 193 -3.14 -12.47 14.50
CA LEU A 193 -1.73 -12.15 14.40
C LEU A 193 -1.45 -11.30 13.16
N PHE A 194 -2.01 -11.63 12.00
CA PHE A 194 -1.92 -10.81 10.78
C PHE A 194 -2.49 -9.40 10.99
N ALA A 195 -3.66 -9.29 11.62
CA ALA A 195 -4.29 -8.00 11.86
C ALA A 195 -3.48 -7.13 12.82
N VAL A 196 -2.95 -7.72 13.90
CA VAL A 196 -2.13 -7.02 14.89
C VAL A 196 -0.79 -6.60 14.28
N THR A 197 -0.09 -7.47 13.55
CA THR A 197 1.19 -7.10 12.91
C THR A 197 0.98 -5.99 11.89
N SER A 198 -0.07 -6.08 11.07
CA SER A 198 -0.42 -5.04 10.09
C SER A 198 -0.78 -3.72 10.77
N ALA A 199 -1.54 -3.75 11.88
CA ALA A 199 -1.87 -2.57 12.67
C ALA A 199 -0.63 -1.92 13.29
N VAL A 200 0.26 -2.70 13.90
CA VAL A 200 1.52 -2.19 14.46
C VAL A 200 2.37 -1.57 13.36
N LEU A 201 2.53 -2.25 12.21
CA LEU A 201 3.27 -1.70 11.07
C LEU A 201 2.65 -0.38 10.59
N ALA A 202 1.33 -0.27 10.50
CA ALA A 202 0.65 0.95 10.09
C ALA A 202 0.84 2.09 11.09
N VAL A 203 0.61 1.83 12.38
CA VAL A 203 0.70 2.81 13.47
C VAL A 203 2.13 3.31 13.65
N VAL A 204 3.14 2.47 13.44
CA VAL A 204 4.54 2.86 13.53
C VAL A 204 5.02 3.55 12.25
N SER A 205 4.79 2.93 11.08
CA SER A 205 5.31 3.45 9.80
C SER A 205 4.64 4.76 9.39
N PHE A 206 3.33 4.91 9.57
CA PHE A 206 2.61 6.08 9.08
C PHE A 206 3.13 7.41 9.66
N PRO A 207 3.17 7.62 11.00
CA PRO A 207 3.70 8.85 11.56
C PRO A 207 5.20 9.01 11.33
N ALA A 208 5.98 7.93 11.40
CA ALA A 208 7.43 7.98 11.20
C ALA A 208 7.77 8.42 9.77
N VAL A 209 7.18 7.78 8.77
CA VAL A 209 7.40 8.09 7.36
C VAL A 209 6.85 9.46 7.01
N LEU A 210 5.69 9.85 7.54
CA LEU A 210 5.13 11.19 7.31
C LEU A 210 6.05 12.27 7.90
N GLY A 211 6.55 12.10 9.12
CA GLY A 211 7.48 13.04 9.74
C GLY A 211 8.78 13.19 8.96
N LEU A 212 9.37 12.06 8.55
CA LEU A 212 10.59 12.02 7.74
C LEU A 212 10.36 12.66 6.35
N ALA A 213 9.24 12.37 5.70
CA ALA A 213 8.88 12.91 4.40
C ALA A 213 8.68 14.44 4.46
N VAL A 214 7.96 14.94 5.48
CA VAL A 214 7.77 16.39 5.68
C VAL A 214 9.12 17.09 5.89
N ALA A 215 9.95 16.58 6.80
CA ALA A 215 11.27 17.15 7.06
C ALA A 215 12.16 17.16 5.82
N ARG A 216 12.03 16.14 4.94
CA ARG A 216 12.76 16.08 3.68
C ARG A 216 12.25 17.11 2.66
N LEU A 217 10.94 17.22 2.51
CA LEU A 217 10.29 18.13 1.56
C LEU A 217 10.47 19.62 1.97
N GLU A 218 10.55 19.92 3.25
CA GLU A 218 10.84 21.28 3.73
C GLU A 218 12.26 21.73 3.36
N LYS A 219 13.23 20.82 3.42
CA LYS A 219 14.64 21.07 3.06
C LYS A 219 14.92 21.08 1.55
N LEU A 220 13.93 20.74 0.72
CA LEU A 220 14.11 20.72 -0.73
C LEU A 220 14.19 22.15 -1.27
N GLU A 221 15.36 22.52 -1.79
CA GLU A 221 15.57 23.80 -2.48
C GLU A 221 15.14 23.71 -3.93
N TRP A 222 14.74 24.85 -4.49
CA TRP A 222 14.35 24.91 -5.89
C TRP A 222 15.57 24.68 -6.78
N THR A 223 15.58 23.56 -7.49
CA THR A 223 16.56 23.27 -8.54
C THR A 223 15.88 23.47 -9.89
N PHE A 224 16.44 24.38 -10.70
CA PHE A 224 16.00 24.67 -12.07
C PHE A 224 16.36 23.53 -13.03
#